data_AF-A0AAW6W8I3-F1
#
_entry.id   AF-A0AAW6W8I3-F1
#
_cell.length_a   1.000
_cell.length_b   1.000
_cell.length_c   1.000
_cell.angle_alpha   90.00
_cell.angle_beta   90.00
_cell.angle_gamma   90.00
#
_symmetry.space_group_name_H-M   'P 1'
#
loop_
_entity.id
_entity.type
_entity.pdbx_description
1 polymer ?
#
loop_
_entity_poly.entity_id
_entity_poly.type
_entity_poly.pdbx_seq_one_letter_code
_entity_poly.pdbx_strand_id
1 'polypeptide(L)' 'MLPLDRELFAELYAPEEKRRCTVCGAPFASKSNNAKYCPDCRKKITRKQAAERMRKKRSLVTK' A
#
# COMPACT_ATOMS: atom_id res chain seq x y z
N MET A 1 9.02 -7.84 -41.34
CA MET A 1 8.74 -8.45 -40.03
C MET A 1 9.81 -7.99 -39.08
N LEU A 2 9.50 -7.17 -38.06
CA LEU A 2 10.49 -6.79 -37.05
C LEU A 2 10.52 -7.88 -35.96
N PRO A 3 11.66 -8.57 -35.74
CA PRO A 3 11.85 -9.52 -34.65
C PRO A 3 12.62 -8.89 -33.47
N LEU A 4 12.26 -7.67 -33.13
CA LEU A 4 12.62 -6.97 -31.90
C LEU A 4 11.27 -6.51 -31.41
N ASP A 5 10.73 -7.01 -30.31
CA ASP A 5 10.59 -6.14 -29.15
C ASP A 5 10.12 -6.94 -27.93
N ARG A 6 10.50 -8.22 -27.76
CA ARG A 6 10.14 -8.90 -26.49
C ARG A 6 10.86 -8.30 -25.30
N GLU A 7 12.12 -7.93 -25.49
CA GLU A 7 12.94 -7.25 -24.47
C GLU A 7 12.53 -5.78 -24.31
N LEU A 8 12.32 -5.06 -25.42
CA LEU A 8 11.81 -3.69 -25.39
C LEU A 8 10.41 -3.60 -24.76
N PHE A 9 9.53 -4.56 -25.04
CA PHE A 9 8.22 -4.66 -24.40
C PHE A 9 8.35 -4.95 -22.91
N ALA A 10 9.29 -5.80 -22.48
CA ALA A 10 9.51 -6.09 -21.07
C ALA A 10 10.09 -4.89 -20.29
N GLU A 11 10.88 -4.02 -20.93
CA GLU A 11 11.36 -2.77 -20.32
C GLU A 11 10.26 -1.70 -20.24
N LEU A 12 9.37 -1.63 -21.25
CA LEU A 12 8.23 -0.71 -21.27
C LEU A 12 7.06 -1.17 -20.38
N TYR A 13 6.86 -2.48 -20.23
CA TYR A 13 5.83 -3.12 -19.38
C TYR A 13 6.41 -3.73 -18.10
N ALA A 14 7.68 -3.47 -17.77
CA ALA A 14 8.18 -3.74 -16.43
C ALA A 14 7.23 -3.03 -15.47
N PRO A 15 6.63 -3.73 -14.48
CA PRO A 15 5.66 -3.09 -13.63
C PRO A 15 6.41 -2.04 -12.81
N GLU A 16 6.27 -0.78 -13.22
CA GLU A 16 6.46 0.41 -12.40
C GLU A 16 5.49 0.43 -11.19
N GLU A 17 4.95 -0.72 -10.77
CA GLU A 17 4.09 -0.89 -9.62
C GLU A 17 4.87 -0.86 -8.30
N LYS A 18 6.01 -0.16 -8.27
CA LYS A 18 6.56 0.37 -7.02
C LYS A 18 5.67 1.53 -6.58
N ARG A 19 4.52 1.18 -6.01
CA ARG A 19 3.57 2.10 -5.37
C ARG A 19 4.32 2.97 -4.38
N ARG A 20 3.95 4.25 -4.27
CA ARG A 20 4.50 5.13 -3.24
C ARG A 20 3.56 5.19 -2.05
N CYS A 21 4.12 5.07 -0.85
CA CYS A 21 3.35 5.22 0.36
C CYS A 21 2.90 6.67 0.53
N THR A 22 1.62 6.91 0.81
CA THR A 22 1.10 8.27 1.02
C THR A 22 1.56 8.92 2.32
N VAL A 23 2.19 8.16 3.23
CA VAL A 23 2.67 8.66 4.54
C VAL A 23 4.14 9.04 4.49
N CYS A 24 4.98 8.15 3.95
CA CYS A 24 6.44 8.34 3.94
C CYS A 24 7.03 8.49 2.54
N GLY A 25 6.22 8.42 1.47
CA GLY A 25 6.69 8.49 0.08
C GLY A 25 7.48 7.26 -0.40
N ALA A 26 7.80 6.32 0.49
CA ALA A 26 8.65 5.19 0.16
C ALA A 26 8.03 4.30 -0.92
N PRO A 27 8.81 3.88 -1.93
CA PRO A 27 8.37 2.90 -2.90
C PRO A 27 8.19 1.54 -2.21
N PHE A 28 7.07 0.88 -2.47
CA PHE A 28 6.78 -0.45 -1.96
C PHE A 28 6.10 -1.31 -3.04
N ALA A 29 6.41 -2.60 -3.04
CA ALA A 29 5.74 -3.56 -3.91
C ALA A 29 4.37 -3.91 -3.29
N SER A 30 3.30 -3.80 -4.08
CA SER A 30 1.98 -4.26 -3.69
C SER A 30 1.34 -5.06 -4.80
N LYS A 31 0.87 -6.26 -4.47
CA LYS A 31 0.05 -7.09 -5.38
C LYS A 31 -1.37 -6.52 -5.58
N SER A 32 -1.83 -5.63 -4.68
CA SER A 32 -3.18 -5.06 -4.72
C SER A 32 -3.17 -3.62 -5.20
N ASN A 33 -4.12 -3.33 -6.09
CA ASN A 33 -4.32 -1.97 -6.60
C ASN A 33 -4.85 -0.96 -5.56
N ASN A 34 -5.34 -1.43 -4.41
CA ASN A 34 -5.90 -0.57 -3.36
C ASN A 34 -4.91 -0.26 -2.22
N ALA A 35 -3.67 -0.74 -2.29
CA ALA A 35 -2.69 -0.48 -1.26
C ALA A 35 -2.18 0.97 -1.34
N LYS A 36 -2.40 1.72 -0.26
CA LYS A 36 -1.99 3.14 -0.10
C LYS A 36 -0.74 3.31 0.78
N TYR A 37 -0.42 2.31 1.60
CA TYR A 37 0.62 2.40 2.62
C TYR A 37 1.65 1.29 2.45
N CYS A 38 2.93 1.62 2.67
CA CYS A 38 3.97 0.61 2.80
C CYS A 38 3.70 -0.30 4.02
N PRO A 39 4.32 -1.49 4.09
CA PRO A 39 4.10 -2.44 5.19
C PRO A 39 4.27 -1.83 6.59
N ASP A 40 5.23 -0.92 6.76
CA ASP A 40 5.51 -0.30 8.06
C ASP A 40 4.47 0.76 8.45
N CYS A 41 4.14 1.67 7.53
CA CYS A 41 3.09 2.67 7.76
C CYS A 41 1.72 2.01 7.92
N ARG A 42 1.44 0.94 7.17
CA ARG A 42 0.22 0.13 7.31
C ARG A 42 0.09 -0.41 8.73
N LYS A 43 1.13 -1.05 9.28
CA LYS A 43 1.13 -1.58 10.66
C LYS A 43 0.84 -0.48 11.68
N LYS A 44 1.49 0.68 11.56
CA LYS A 44 1.30 1.83 12.47
C LYS A 44 -0.14 2.34 12.43
N ILE A 45 -0.68 2.57 11.24
CA ILE A 45 -2.05 3.08 11.06
C ILE A 45 -3.09 2.07 11.55
N THR A 46 -2.95 0.79 11.20
CA THR A 46 -3.89 -0.25 11.66
C THR A 46 -3.92 -0.34 13.19
N ARG A 47 -2.76 -0.27 13.85
CA ARG A 47 -2.69 -0.23 15.33
C ARG A 47 -3.41 0.99 15.91
N LYS A 48 -3.16 2.18 15.35
CA LYS A 48 -3.83 3.42 15.79
C LYS A 48 -5.34 3.34 15.64
N GLN A 49 -5.83 2.92 14.49
CA GLN A 49 -7.26 2.74 14.22
C GLN A 49 -7.90 1.68 15.13
N ALA A 50 -7.20 0.58 15.41
CA ALA A 50 -7.69 -0.44 16.34
C ALA A 50 -7.82 0.10 17.77
N ALA A 51 -6.83 0.87 18.23
CA ALA A 51 -6.88 1.52 19.55
C ALA A 51 -8.03 2.54 19.63
N GLU A 52 -8.21 3.37 18.61
CA GLU A 52 -9.33 4.32 18.53
C GLU A 52 -10.69 3.62 18.54
N ARG A 53 -10.83 2.52 17.78
CA ARG A 53 -12.05 1.70 17.78
C ARG A 53 -12.36 1.15 19.17
N MET A 54 -11.35 0.61 19.87
CA MET A 54 -11.53 0.10 21.24
C MET A 54 -11.88 1.20 22.24
N ARG A 55 -11.27 2.39 22.13
CA ARG A 55 -11.62 3.54 22.98
C ARG A 55 -13.09 3.94 22.78
N LYS A 56 -13.53 4.11 21.53
CA LYS A 56 -14.94 4.42 21.21
C LYS A 56 -15.89 3.35 21.73
N LYS A 57 -15.53 2.06 21.58
CA LYS A 57 -16.34 0.95 22.11
C LYS A 57 -16.47 1.03 23.63
N ARG A 58 -15.38 1.30 24.35
CA ARG A 58 -15.42 1.46 25.81
C ARG A 58 -16.27 2.65 26.24
N SER A 59 -16.14 3.80 25.59
CA SER A 59 -16.95 4.99 25.92
C SER A 59 -18.44 4.80 25.65
N LEU A 60 -18.81 3.93 24.70
CA LEU A 60 -20.21 3.57 24.44
C LEU A 60 -20.77 2.58 25.47
N VAL A 61 -19.93 1.80 26.13
CA VAL A 61 -20.33 0.84 27.17
C VAL A 61 -20.42 1.50 28.54
N THR A 62 -19.62 2.54 28.80
CA THR A 62 -19.61 3.28 30.07
C THR A 62 -20.59 4.46 30.11
N LYS A 63 -21.45 4.61 29.10
CA LYS A 63 -22.43 5.69 28.97
C LYS A 63 -23.82 5.09 29.02
#